data_AF-A0A2E7TQ21-F1
#
_entry.id   AF-A0A2E7TQ21-F1
#
_cell.length_a   1.000
_cell.length_b   1.000
_cell.length_c   1.000
_cell.angle_alpha   90.00
_cell.angle_beta   90.00
_cell.angle_gamma   90.00
#
_symmetry.space_group_name_H-M   'P 1'
#
loop_
_entity.id
_entity.type
_entity.pdbx_description
1 polymer ?
#
loop_
_entity_poly.entity_id
_entity_poly.type
_entity_poly.pdbx_seq_one_letter_code
_entity_poly.pdbx_strand_id
1 'polypeptide(L)'
;MKYLHVALFFTLIISTIQGVAQPYVVNEKVEKIFSEGFTDINKSFIITPSSDPKFWATYGDGYYYMQRKIASPRAVIANADPITKNFYIKSKILLNHLGPIESSVGIIFLAQKGGKGGFVFEFNKRKKFRIKDLGTGAFITKEGENGWIKSKGIAPAPRNNTVEIKGFRGKFDIYINGAYIYSFVNSSYSGGKFGAYIGPNTEAKIYYYNVYNLDMPGAEPEVNLKSLSSQIEALKLENDSLRTVALTAVYGDSDKTAISAIKILEKQLQLVNEENSKLKNALENSSTIDSLNFKKPNQFIELSGQLKSLKTERDSLS
;
A
#
# COMPACT_ATOMS: atom_id res chain seq x y z
N MET A 1 37.80 22.35 -33.94
CA MET A 1 36.39 22.09 -33.55
C MET A 1 35.84 20.83 -34.23
N LYS A 2 36.41 19.64 -33.96
CA LYS A 2 35.88 18.35 -34.48
C LYS A 2 35.70 17.27 -33.41
N TYR A 3 36.22 17.49 -32.19
CA TYR A 3 36.11 16.54 -31.08
C TYR A 3 35.17 17.00 -29.96
N LEU A 4 34.64 18.23 -30.04
CA LEU A 4 33.70 18.75 -29.03
C LEU A 4 32.26 18.19 -29.20
N HIS A 5 31.94 17.61 -30.37
CA HIS A 5 30.61 17.06 -30.64
C HIS A 5 30.49 15.56 -30.39
N VAL A 6 31.62 14.85 -30.22
CA VAL A 6 31.63 13.41 -29.88
C VAL A 6 31.42 13.20 -28.37
N ALA A 7 31.93 14.11 -27.53
CA ALA A 7 31.70 14.06 -26.08
C ALA A 7 30.25 14.36 -25.69
N LEU A 8 29.52 15.16 -26.49
CA LEU A 8 28.12 15.49 -26.23
C LEU A 8 27.15 14.35 -26.59
N PHE A 9 27.57 13.40 -27.42
CA PHE A 9 26.76 12.24 -27.80
C PHE A 9 26.83 11.10 -26.76
N PHE A 10 27.93 11.01 -26.01
CA PHE A 10 28.10 10.01 -24.96
C PHE A 10 27.43 10.38 -23.62
N THR A 11 27.20 11.67 -23.36
CA THR A 11 26.48 12.12 -22.15
C THR A 11 24.96 12.06 -22.29
N LEU A 12 24.43 11.94 -23.52
CA LEU A 12 22.98 11.87 -23.77
C LEU A 12 22.40 10.44 -23.78
N ILE A 13 23.23 9.40 -23.64
CA ILE A 13 22.76 7.99 -23.65
C ILE A 13 22.46 7.47 -22.22
N ILE A 14 22.95 8.15 -21.18
CA ILE A 14 22.75 7.72 -19.78
C ILE A 14 21.33 8.04 -19.26
N SER A 15 20.57 8.90 -19.92
CA SER A 15 19.20 9.29 -19.53
C SER A 15 18.10 8.32 -20.01
N THR A 16 18.44 7.19 -20.64
CA THR A 16 17.44 6.19 -21.09
C THR A 16 17.45 4.88 -20.29
N ILE A 17 18.19 4.82 -19.18
CA ILE A 17 17.99 3.74 -18.21
C ILE A 17 16.63 4.00 -17.56
N GLN A 18 15.59 3.39 -18.13
CA GLN A 18 14.29 3.24 -17.48
C GLN A 18 14.57 2.77 -16.05
N GLY A 19 14.17 3.61 -15.08
CA GLY A 19 14.49 3.42 -13.67
C GLY A 19 14.28 1.96 -13.29
N VAL A 20 15.35 1.30 -12.85
CA VAL A 20 15.26 -0.01 -12.21
C VAL A 20 14.53 0.26 -10.91
N ALA A 21 13.21 0.13 -10.91
CA ALA A 21 12.41 0.19 -9.70
C ALA A 21 12.97 -0.89 -8.77
N GLN A 22 13.41 -0.48 -7.57
CA GLN A 22 13.93 -1.40 -6.58
C GLN A 22 12.77 -2.01 -5.79
N PRO A 23 12.89 -3.28 -5.35
CA PRO A 23 11.88 -3.89 -4.49
C PRO A 23 11.79 -3.16 -3.14
N TYR A 24 10.58 -3.07 -2.58
CA TYR A 24 10.36 -2.48 -1.25
C TYR A 24 10.57 -3.48 -0.10
N VAL A 25 10.39 -4.78 -0.34
CA VAL A 25 10.35 -5.83 0.69
C VAL A 25 11.60 -6.71 0.55
N VAL A 26 12.57 -6.46 1.44
CA VAL A 26 13.88 -7.14 1.48
C VAL A 26 14.25 -7.52 2.92
N ASN A 27 15.07 -8.56 3.08
CA ASN A 27 15.54 -9.08 4.39
C ASN A 27 14.40 -9.50 5.32
N GLU A 28 13.36 -10.10 4.75
CA GLU A 28 12.19 -10.54 5.48
C GLU A 28 12.42 -11.82 6.30
N LYS A 29 11.64 -11.96 7.37
CA LYS A 29 11.39 -13.22 8.06
C LYS A 29 10.00 -13.71 7.69
N VAL A 30 9.88 -14.99 7.33
CA VAL A 30 8.59 -15.57 6.92
C VAL A 30 8.22 -16.78 7.77
N GLU A 31 6.95 -16.88 8.10
CA GLU A 31 6.36 -18.01 8.81
C GLU A 31 5.19 -18.55 7.99
N LYS A 32 5.21 -19.85 7.67
CA LYS A 32 4.16 -20.45 6.83
C LYS A 32 2.87 -20.60 7.63
N ILE A 33 1.79 -20.03 7.12
CA ILE A 33 0.45 -20.06 7.75
C ILE A 33 -0.58 -20.86 6.95
N PHE A 34 -0.30 -21.10 5.66
CA PHE A 34 -1.14 -21.92 4.80
C PHE A 34 -0.27 -22.62 3.75
N SER A 35 -0.58 -23.88 3.48
CA SER A 35 0.12 -24.69 2.48
C SER A 35 -0.88 -25.60 1.79
N GLU A 36 -0.87 -25.56 0.47
CA GLU A 36 -1.65 -26.47 -0.34
C GLU A 36 -0.79 -27.02 -1.48
N GLY A 37 -0.65 -28.35 -1.52
CA GLY A 37 0.08 -29.09 -2.56
C GLY A 37 -0.83 -29.83 -3.53
N PHE A 38 -2.14 -29.82 -3.27
CA PHE A 38 -3.20 -30.39 -4.10
C PHE A 38 -3.07 -31.90 -4.34
N THR A 39 -2.37 -32.60 -3.45
CA THR A 39 -2.23 -34.07 -3.45
C THR A 39 -3.48 -34.75 -2.95
N ASP A 40 -4.15 -34.17 -1.95
CA ASP A 40 -5.31 -34.77 -1.28
C ASP A 40 -6.50 -33.82 -1.33
N ILE A 41 -7.70 -34.37 -1.43
CA ILE A 41 -8.94 -33.59 -1.41
C ILE A 41 -9.24 -33.16 0.02
N ASN A 42 -9.17 -31.86 0.31
CA ASN A 42 -9.32 -31.31 1.66
C ASN A 42 -10.24 -30.07 1.74
N LYS A 43 -10.87 -29.69 0.62
CA LYS A 43 -11.76 -28.52 0.48
C LYS A 43 -11.08 -27.16 0.75
N SER A 44 -9.75 -27.08 0.73
CA SER A 44 -8.99 -25.80 0.78
C SER A 44 -9.32 -24.91 -0.42
N PHE A 45 -9.60 -25.52 -1.57
CA PHE A 45 -10.12 -24.86 -2.76
C PHE A 45 -11.41 -25.55 -3.20
N ILE A 46 -12.27 -24.80 -3.91
CA ILE A 46 -13.56 -25.32 -4.39
C ILE A 46 -13.34 -26.42 -5.43
N ILE A 47 -14.22 -27.43 -5.44
CA ILE A 47 -14.27 -28.45 -6.48
C ILE A 47 -15.62 -28.33 -7.17
N THR A 48 -15.62 -28.42 -8.49
CA THR A 48 -16.83 -28.45 -9.32
C THR A 48 -16.70 -29.59 -10.33
N PRO A 49 -17.79 -30.25 -10.74
CA PRO A 49 -17.71 -31.36 -11.69
C PRO A 49 -17.32 -30.88 -13.09
N SER A 50 -16.77 -31.78 -13.90
CA SER A 50 -16.45 -31.50 -15.30
C SER A 50 -17.67 -31.14 -16.14
N SER A 51 -18.86 -31.55 -15.72
CA SER A 51 -20.15 -31.20 -16.33
C SER A 51 -20.62 -29.78 -16.03
N ASP A 52 -20.01 -29.06 -15.08
CA ASP A 52 -20.36 -27.66 -14.81
C ASP A 52 -20.12 -26.83 -16.09
N PRO A 53 -21.16 -26.16 -16.62
CA PRO A 53 -21.07 -25.47 -17.91
C PRO A 53 -20.25 -24.18 -17.83
N LYS A 54 -19.97 -23.65 -16.64
CA LYS A 54 -19.29 -22.37 -16.43
C LYS A 54 -17.86 -22.56 -15.93
N PHE A 55 -17.65 -23.48 -15.00
CA PHE A 55 -16.36 -23.63 -14.32
C PHE A 55 -16.14 -25.05 -13.83
N TRP A 56 -15.08 -25.69 -14.33
CA TRP A 56 -14.61 -26.98 -13.82
C TRP A 56 -13.34 -26.78 -12.99
N ALA A 57 -13.33 -27.30 -11.76
CA ALA A 57 -12.13 -27.35 -10.95
C ALA A 57 -12.04 -28.62 -10.10
N THR A 58 -10.84 -29.19 -10.01
CA THR A 58 -10.60 -30.43 -9.26
C THR A 58 -9.13 -30.53 -8.86
N TYR A 59 -8.84 -31.37 -7.86
CA TYR A 59 -7.48 -31.72 -7.42
C TYR A 59 -7.49 -33.08 -6.73
N GLY A 60 -6.30 -33.60 -6.39
CA GLY A 60 -6.08 -34.95 -5.89
C GLY A 60 -4.91 -35.67 -6.57
N ASP A 61 -4.25 -35.02 -7.52
CA ASP A 61 -3.13 -35.55 -8.31
C ASP A 61 -1.91 -34.60 -8.32
N GLY A 62 -1.77 -33.77 -7.29
CA GLY A 62 -0.63 -32.87 -7.09
C GLY A 62 -0.73 -31.53 -7.83
N TYR A 63 -1.92 -31.17 -8.31
CA TYR A 63 -2.23 -29.83 -8.78
C TYR A 63 -3.72 -29.51 -8.69
N TYR A 64 -4.03 -28.22 -8.60
CA TYR A 64 -5.37 -27.69 -8.78
C TYR A 64 -5.63 -27.36 -10.24
N TYR A 65 -6.48 -28.17 -10.86
CA TYR A 65 -6.98 -27.91 -12.20
C TYR A 65 -8.10 -26.87 -12.14
N MET A 66 -8.09 -25.92 -13.08
CA MET A 66 -9.17 -24.95 -13.25
C MET A 66 -9.42 -24.72 -14.74
N GLN A 67 -10.69 -24.73 -15.13
CA GLN A 67 -11.14 -24.38 -16.48
C GLN A 67 -12.36 -23.46 -16.40
N ARG A 68 -12.20 -22.23 -16.85
CA ARG A 68 -13.28 -21.27 -17.05
C ARG A 68 -13.81 -21.40 -18.48
N LYS A 69 -15.08 -21.78 -18.61
CA LYS A 69 -15.71 -22.14 -19.90
C LYS A 69 -16.56 -21.03 -20.52
N ILE A 70 -16.60 -19.86 -19.89
CA ILE A 70 -17.38 -18.70 -20.33
C ILE A 70 -16.52 -17.44 -20.41
N ALA A 71 -17.03 -16.44 -21.14
CA ALA A 71 -16.37 -15.16 -21.42
C ALA A 71 -16.33 -14.17 -20.23
N SER A 72 -16.35 -14.66 -18.99
CA SER A 72 -16.17 -13.84 -17.79
C SER A 72 -15.17 -14.52 -16.84
N PRO A 73 -14.43 -13.77 -16.01
CA PRO A 73 -13.45 -14.34 -15.10
C PRO A 73 -14.09 -14.94 -13.83
N ARG A 74 -13.27 -15.63 -13.02
CA ARG A 74 -13.65 -16.11 -11.69
C ARG A 74 -12.52 -15.86 -10.68
N ALA A 75 -12.90 -15.37 -9.50
CA ALA A 75 -12.07 -15.49 -8.31
C ALA A 75 -12.38 -16.82 -7.61
N VAL A 76 -11.35 -17.56 -7.22
CA VAL A 76 -11.44 -18.76 -6.40
C VAL A 76 -10.76 -18.47 -5.08
N ILE A 77 -11.56 -18.29 -4.02
CA ILE A 77 -11.06 -17.93 -2.70
C ILE A 77 -10.73 -19.21 -1.93
N ALA A 78 -9.55 -19.25 -1.34
CA ALA A 78 -9.13 -20.35 -0.48
C ALA A 78 -9.97 -20.39 0.80
N ASN A 79 -10.32 -21.58 1.26
CA ASN A 79 -10.97 -21.80 2.54
C ASN A 79 -9.92 -21.79 3.67
N ALA A 80 -9.37 -20.61 3.94
CA ALA A 80 -8.35 -20.37 4.96
C ALA A 80 -8.59 -19.02 5.63
N ASP A 81 -7.97 -18.80 6.79
CA ASP A 81 -8.11 -17.52 7.50
C ASP A 81 -7.58 -16.34 6.67
N PRO A 82 -8.16 -15.13 6.83
CA PRO A 82 -7.65 -13.93 6.17
C PRO A 82 -6.19 -13.66 6.55
N ILE A 83 -5.46 -13.05 5.63
CA ILE A 83 -4.11 -12.52 5.88
C ILE A 83 -4.16 -11.03 6.16
N THR A 84 -3.14 -10.51 6.84
CA THR A 84 -2.92 -9.06 6.94
C THR A 84 -2.24 -8.54 5.66
N LYS A 85 -2.04 -7.22 5.56
CA LYS A 85 -1.21 -6.57 4.52
C LYS A 85 0.30 -6.91 4.62
N ASN A 86 0.70 -7.65 5.65
CA ASN A 86 2.06 -8.15 5.84
C ASN A 86 2.09 -9.65 5.55
N PHE A 87 2.40 -10.01 4.31
CA PHE A 87 2.28 -11.39 3.84
C PHE A 87 3.31 -11.71 2.76
N TYR A 88 3.46 -13.00 2.50
CA TYR A 88 4.11 -13.51 1.30
C TYR A 88 3.30 -14.66 0.73
N ILE A 89 2.97 -14.61 -0.56
CA ILE A 89 2.33 -15.70 -1.30
C ILE A 89 3.35 -16.23 -2.32
N LYS A 90 3.54 -17.55 -2.36
CA LYS A 90 4.34 -18.25 -3.37
C LYS A 90 3.52 -19.36 -4.00
N SER A 91 3.39 -19.34 -5.32
CA SER A 91 2.63 -20.36 -6.05
C SER A 91 3.28 -20.70 -7.39
N LYS A 92 3.16 -21.95 -7.83
CA LYS A 92 3.60 -22.39 -9.16
C LYS A 92 2.39 -22.62 -10.05
N ILE A 93 2.29 -21.84 -11.12
CA ILE A 93 1.11 -21.74 -11.97
C ILE A 93 1.50 -22.08 -13.41
N LEU A 94 0.68 -22.92 -14.05
CA LEU A 94 0.74 -23.24 -15.47
C LEU A 94 -0.51 -22.69 -16.14
N LEU A 95 -0.35 -21.86 -17.15
CA LEU A 95 -1.41 -21.48 -18.06
C LEU A 95 -1.37 -22.44 -19.26
N ASN A 96 -2.48 -23.11 -19.58
CA ASN A 96 -2.47 -24.06 -20.70
C ASN A 96 -2.29 -23.31 -22.03
N HIS A 97 -1.76 -23.98 -23.04
CA HIS A 97 -1.54 -23.43 -24.38
C HIS A 97 -2.83 -23.31 -25.20
N LEU A 98 -3.77 -24.25 -25.02
CA LEU A 98 -5.06 -24.26 -25.73
C LEU A 98 -5.98 -23.10 -25.31
N GLY A 99 -6.83 -22.65 -26.23
CA GLY A 99 -7.77 -21.54 -26.02
C GLY A 99 -7.24 -20.18 -26.47
N PRO A 100 -8.00 -19.09 -26.24
CA PRO A 100 -7.67 -17.74 -26.71
C PRO A 100 -6.30 -17.25 -26.24
N ILE A 101 -5.69 -16.35 -27.02
CA ILE A 101 -4.41 -15.73 -26.66
C ILE A 101 -4.53 -14.78 -25.45
N GLU A 102 -5.73 -14.28 -25.18
CA GLU A 102 -6.06 -13.43 -24.04
C GLU A 102 -6.36 -14.21 -22.75
N SER A 103 -6.35 -15.55 -22.79
CA SER A 103 -6.49 -16.38 -21.59
C SER A 103 -5.45 -15.98 -20.55
N SER A 104 -5.88 -15.91 -19.29
CA SER A 104 -5.07 -15.37 -18.19
C SER A 104 -5.35 -16.08 -16.88
N VAL A 105 -4.34 -16.13 -16.02
CA VAL A 105 -4.42 -16.75 -14.70
C VAL A 105 -3.56 -15.97 -13.72
N GLY A 106 -3.89 -16.05 -12.44
CA GLY A 106 -3.14 -15.35 -11.44
C GLY A 106 -3.61 -15.59 -10.02
N ILE A 107 -3.30 -14.62 -9.17
CA ILE A 107 -3.50 -14.64 -7.73
C ILE A 107 -4.40 -13.47 -7.35
N ILE A 108 -5.41 -13.76 -6.53
CA ILE A 108 -6.19 -12.74 -5.84
C ILE A 108 -5.72 -12.66 -4.38
N PHE A 109 -5.51 -11.46 -3.87
CA PHE A 109 -4.98 -11.23 -2.51
C PHE A 109 -5.62 -10.00 -1.88
N LEU A 110 -5.67 -9.99 -0.53
CA LEU A 110 -6.39 -8.99 0.26
C LEU A 110 -7.85 -8.81 -0.20
N ALA A 111 -8.48 -9.89 -0.67
CA ALA A 111 -9.84 -9.90 -1.18
C ALA A 111 -10.84 -9.59 -0.07
N GLN A 112 -11.66 -8.57 -0.31
CA GLN A 112 -12.71 -8.15 0.63
C GLN A 112 -13.98 -8.98 0.42
N LYS A 113 -14.79 -9.09 1.48
CA LYS A 113 -16.06 -9.82 1.44
C LYS A 113 -16.96 -9.31 0.32
N GLY A 114 -17.59 -10.24 -0.41
CA GLY A 114 -18.50 -9.91 -1.51
C GLY A 114 -17.83 -9.30 -2.75
N GLY A 115 -16.50 -9.41 -2.89
CA GLY A 115 -15.79 -8.91 -4.07
C GLY A 115 -15.68 -7.39 -4.15
N LYS A 116 -15.94 -6.67 -3.05
CA LYS A 116 -15.95 -5.20 -2.99
C LYS A 116 -14.55 -4.56 -2.89
N GLY A 117 -13.49 -5.36 -3.04
CA GLY A 117 -12.12 -4.89 -2.85
C GLY A 117 -11.10 -6.01 -2.88
N GLY A 118 -9.83 -5.60 -2.85
CA GLY A 118 -8.65 -6.46 -2.96
C GLY A 118 -7.95 -6.30 -4.30
N PHE A 119 -6.93 -7.11 -4.53
CA PHE A 119 -6.11 -7.03 -5.72
C PHE A 119 -6.10 -8.33 -6.50
N VAL A 120 -6.05 -8.20 -7.82
CA VAL A 120 -5.76 -9.31 -8.74
C VAL A 120 -4.46 -9.00 -9.43
N PHE A 121 -3.49 -9.90 -9.30
CA PHE A 121 -2.36 -10.01 -10.20
C PHE A 121 -2.67 -11.14 -11.18
N GLU A 122 -2.50 -10.91 -12.49
CA GLU A 122 -2.67 -11.95 -13.50
C GLU A 122 -1.65 -11.81 -14.64
N PHE A 123 -1.35 -12.93 -15.30
CA PHE A 123 -0.54 -12.97 -16.51
C PHE A 123 -1.22 -13.79 -17.61
N ASN A 124 -0.85 -13.53 -18.86
CA ASN A 124 -1.46 -14.14 -20.04
C ASN A 124 -0.44 -14.80 -20.98
N LYS A 125 -0.94 -15.45 -22.04
CA LYS A 125 -0.12 -16.15 -23.04
C LYS A 125 0.80 -15.23 -23.85
N ARG A 126 0.50 -13.93 -23.92
CA ARG A 126 1.37 -12.92 -24.59
C ARG A 126 2.58 -12.51 -23.74
N LYS A 127 2.81 -13.18 -22.61
CA LYS A 127 3.84 -12.81 -21.62
C LYS A 127 3.61 -11.39 -21.10
N LYS A 128 2.34 -10.98 -20.97
CA LYS A 128 1.96 -9.74 -20.31
C LYS A 128 1.38 -10.04 -18.94
N PHE A 129 1.59 -9.14 -17.98
CA PHE A 129 0.93 -9.17 -16.68
C PHE A 129 0.19 -7.86 -16.44
N ARG A 130 -0.73 -7.87 -15.47
CA ARG A 130 -1.36 -6.65 -14.95
C ARG A 130 -1.77 -6.82 -13.51
N ILE A 131 -2.01 -5.69 -12.85
CA ILE A 131 -2.53 -5.65 -11.49
C ILE A 131 -3.79 -4.76 -11.49
N LYS A 132 -4.87 -5.26 -10.91
CA LYS A 132 -6.15 -4.54 -10.81
C LYS A 132 -6.57 -4.42 -9.36
N ASP A 133 -7.00 -3.23 -8.97
CA ASP A 133 -7.73 -2.99 -7.72
C ASP A 133 -9.22 -3.27 -7.96
N LEU A 134 -9.78 -4.22 -7.22
CA LEU A 134 -11.17 -4.63 -7.37
C LEU A 134 -12.16 -3.63 -6.74
N GLY A 135 -11.71 -2.81 -5.79
CA GLY A 135 -12.59 -1.85 -5.11
C GLY A 135 -12.91 -0.64 -5.98
N THR A 136 -11.91 -0.17 -6.73
CA THR A 136 -12.06 0.95 -7.67
C THR A 136 -12.29 0.49 -9.12
N GLY A 137 -11.94 -0.76 -9.43
CA GLY A 137 -11.90 -1.26 -10.80
C GLY A 137 -10.70 -0.76 -11.62
N ALA A 138 -9.82 0.06 -11.02
CA ALA A 138 -8.68 0.65 -11.72
C ALA A 138 -7.53 -0.35 -11.87
N PHE A 139 -6.78 -0.20 -12.97
CA PHE A 139 -5.49 -0.87 -13.10
C PHE A 139 -4.43 -0.11 -12.29
N ILE A 140 -3.65 -0.85 -11.51
CA ILE A 140 -2.46 -0.31 -10.83
C ILE A 140 -1.32 -0.16 -11.85
N THR A 141 -1.21 -1.09 -12.79
CA THR A 141 -0.25 -1.09 -13.91
C THR A 141 -0.69 -0.15 -15.05
N LYS A 142 -0.85 1.15 -14.73
CA LYS A 142 -1.44 2.18 -15.61
C LYS A 142 -0.66 2.46 -16.90
N GLU A 143 0.64 2.18 -16.91
CA GLU A 143 1.53 2.31 -18.06
C GLU A 143 1.30 1.25 -19.13
N GLY A 144 0.61 0.15 -18.79
CA GLY A 144 0.25 -0.89 -19.72
C GLY A 144 -1.07 -0.61 -20.44
N GLU A 145 -1.16 -1.00 -21.70
CA GLU A 145 -2.41 -0.95 -22.47
C GLU A 145 -3.48 -1.83 -21.79
N ASN A 146 -4.58 -1.22 -21.32
CA ASN A 146 -5.59 -1.88 -20.48
C ASN A 146 -4.98 -2.61 -19.27
N GLY A 147 -3.94 -2.00 -18.69
CA GLY A 147 -3.18 -2.53 -17.57
C GLY A 147 -2.05 -3.49 -17.96
N TRP A 148 -1.98 -3.96 -19.21
CA TRP A 148 -1.09 -5.04 -19.59
C TRP A 148 0.34 -4.57 -19.91
N ILE A 149 1.31 -5.06 -19.12
CA ILE A 149 2.73 -4.80 -19.28
C ILE A 149 3.43 -6.08 -19.74
N LYS A 150 4.23 -6.01 -20.80
CA LYS A 150 5.01 -7.16 -21.28
C LYS A 150 6.22 -7.41 -20.38
N SER A 151 6.43 -8.65 -19.96
CA SER A 151 7.60 -9.06 -19.17
C SER A 151 8.33 -10.21 -19.84
N LYS A 152 9.66 -10.09 -19.94
CA LYS A 152 10.51 -11.19 -20.43
C LYS A 152 10.59 -12.35 -19.44
N GLY A 153 10.38 -12.09 -18.14
CA GLY A 153 10.47 -13.08 -17.06
C GLY A 153 9.32 -14.09 -17.02
N ILE A 154 8.19 -13.80 -17.66
CA ILE A 154 7.08 -14.75 -17.80
C ILE A 154 7.48 -15.82 -18.82
N ALA A 155 7.42 -17.09 -18.45
CA ALA A 155 7.59 -18.19 -19.36
C ALA A 155 6.33 -18.33 -20.26
N PRO A 156 6.49 -18.59 -21.58
CA PRO A 156 5.36 -18.83 -22.48
C PRO A 156 4.57 -20.08 -22.06
N ALA A 157 3.26 -20.08 -22.31
CA ALA A 157 2.42 -21.25 -22.13
C ALA A 157 2.89 -22.39 -23.05
N PRO A 158 2.88 -23.66 -22.60
CA PRO A 158 2.37 -24.16 -21.32
C PRO A 158 3.47 -24.35 -20.25
N ARG A 159 4.51 -23.50 -20.23
CA ARG A 159 5.56 -23.61 -19.20
C ARG A 159 5.07 -23.05 -17.85
N ASN A 160 5.56 -23.67 -16.79
CA ASN A 160 5.31 -23.23 -15.42
C ASN A 160 5.91 -21.85 -15.16
N ASN A 161 5.20 -21.05 -14.36
CA ASN A 161 5.68 -19.81 -13.79
C ASN A 161 5.55 -19.88 -12.26
N THR A 162 6.62 -19.55 -11.54
CA THR A 162 6.53 -19.33 -10.10
C THR A 162 6.17 -17.87 -9.87
N VAL A 163 5.03 -17.61 -9.24
CA VAL A 163 4.57 -16.26 -8.88
C VAL A 163 4.77 -16.05 -7.40
N GLU A 164 5.34 -14.90 -7.07
CA GLU A 164 5.63 -14.47 -5.70
C GLU A 164 5.08 -13.05 -5.50
N ILE A 165 4.29 -12.86 -4.45
CA ILE A 165 3.75 -11.56 -4.06
C ILE A 165 4.11 -11.33 -2.60
N LYS A 166 4.88 -10.28 -2.32
CA LYS A 166 5.25 -9.88 -0.97
C LYS A 166 4.56 -8.57 -0.64
N GLY A 167 3.87 -8.51 0.49
CA GLY A 167 3.26 -7.29 1.03
C GLY A 167 3.85 -6.96 2.38
N PHE A 168 4.22 -5.69 2.59
CA PHE A 168 4.58 -5.18 3.91
C PHE A 168 4.12 -3.72 4.03
N ARG A 169 3.23 -3.45 4.98
CA ARG A 169 2.73 -2.10 5.30
C ARG A 169 2.20 -1.34 4.08
N GLY A 170 1.48 -2.05 3.21
CA GLY A 170 0.88 -1.48 2.01
C GLY A 170 1.86 -1.23 0.87
N LYS A 171 3.12 -1.66 0.99
CA LYS A 171 4.06 -1.77 -0.13
C LYS A 171 4.02 -3.22 -0.63
N PHE A 172 3.93 -3.40 -1.93
CA PHE A 172 3.81 -4.70 -2.55
C PHE A 172 4.84 -4.86 -3.65
N ASP A 173 5.54 -6.00 -3.62
CA ASP A 173 6.48 -6.41 -4.65
C ASP A 173 6.00 -7.70 -5.31
N ILE A 174 6.13 -7.77 -6.63
CA ILE A 174 5.77 -8.95 -7.42
C ILE A 174 7.00 -9.49 -8.14
N TYR A 175 7.17 -10.80 -8.06
CA TYR A 175 8.22 -11.54 -8.75
C TYR A 175 7.61 -12.68 -9.56
N ILE A 176 8.23 -12.96 -10.70
CA ILE A 176 7.92 -14.14 -11.52
C ILE A 176 9.22 -14.86 -11.85
N ASN A 177 9.25 -16.17 -11.59
CA ASN A 177 10.41 -17.03 -11.81
C ASN A 177 11.67 -16.50 -11.11
N GLY A 178 11.50 -15.98 -9.88
CA GLY A 178 12.57 -15.37 -9.09
C GLY A 178 13.00 -13.97 -9.53
N ALA A 179 12.53 -13.48 -10.69
CA ALA A 179 12.84 -12.13 -11.16
C ALA A 179 11.80 -11.12 -10.68
N TYR A 180 12.27 -10.00 -10.14
CA TYR A 180 11.43 -8.85 -9.82
C TYR A 180 10.76 -8.29 -11.08
N ILE A 181 9.46 -7.99 -11.03
CA ILE A 181 8.71 -7.46 -12.18
C ILE A 181 7.94 -6.17 -11.90
N TYR A 182 7.52 -5.91 -10.65
CA TYR A 182 6.70 -4.74 -10.34
C TYR A 182 6.65 -4.44 -8.84
N SER A 183 6.48 -3.17 -8.50
CA SER A 183 6.12 -2.73 -7.15
C SER A 183 5.02 -1.69 -7.17
N PHE A 184 4.20 -1.66 -6.13
CA PHE A 184 3.23 -0.58 -5.93
C PHE A 184 2.96 -0.33 -4.44
N VAL A 185 2.42 0.85 -4.14
CA VAL A 185 1.99 1.24 -2.79
C VAL A 185 0.49 1.44 -2.78
N ASN A 186 -0.18 0.79 -1.83
CA ASN A 186 -1.61 0.95 -1.59
C ASN A 186 -1.96 0.61 -0.13
N SER A 187 -2.66 1.51 0.56
CA SER A 187 -3.05 1.35 1.96
C SER A 187 -4.55 1.14 2.15
N SER A 188 -5.30 0.86 1.09
CA SER A 188 -6.77 0.72 1.14
C SER A 188 -7.24 -0.53 1.87
N TYR A 189 -6.39 -1.55 1.99
CA TYR A 189 -6.73 -2.84 2.62
C TYR A 189 -5.69 -3.22 3.67
N SER A 190 -6.11 -3.39 4.93
CA SER A 190 -5.26 -3.84 6.03
C SER A 190 -5.13 -5.36 6.12
N GLY A 191 -6.04 -6.10 5.49
CA GLY A 191 -6.09 -7.55 5.44
C GLY A 191 -7.20 -8.04 4.51
N GLY A 192 -7.29 -9.35 4.25
CA GLY A 192 -8.34 -9.95 3.45
C GLY A 192 -8.08 -11.41 3.10
N LYS A 193 -9.01 -12.02 2.37
CA LYS A 193 -8.85 -13.40 1.88
C LYS A 193 -7.89 -13.45 0.69
N PHE A 194 -7.46 -14.65 0.31
CA PHE A 194 -6.58 -14.89 -0.83
C PHE A 194 -7.05 -16.09 -1.64
N GLY A 195 -6.47 -16.28 -2.82
CA GLY A 195 -6.70 -17.45 -3.63
C GLY A 195 -6.22 -17.28 -5.06
N ALA A 196 -6.88 -17.98 -5.98
CA ALA A 196 -6.58 -17.95 -7.41
C ALA A 196 -7.54 -17.04 -8.18
N TYR A 197 -7.08 -16.58 -9.33
CA TYR A 197 -7.89 -15.88 -10.32
C TYR A 197 -7.74 -16.58 -11.67
N ILE A 198 -8.86 -16.80 -12.36
CA ILE A 198 -8.86 -17.37 -13.70
C ILE A 198 -9.67 -16.48 -14.64
N GLY A 199 -9.04 -16.09 -15.75
CA GLY A 199 -9.61 -15.27 -16.80
C GLY A 199 -10.70 -16.01 -17.59
N PRO A 200 -11.38 -15.29 -18.51
CA PRO A 200 -12.37 -15.89 -19.40
C PRO A 200 -11.74 -16.98 -20.28
N ASN A 201 -12.52 -18.01 -20.61
CA ASN A 201 -12.12 -19.06 -21.56
C ASN A 201 -10.68 -19.58 -21.33
N THR A 202 -10.34 -19.83 -20.07
CA THR A 202 -8.97 -20.15 -19.65
C THR A 202 -8.92 -21.53 -19.01
N GLU A 203 -7.84 -22.24 -19.26
CA GLU A 203 -7.48 -23.46 -18.55
C GLU A 203 -6.10 -23.31 -17.91
N ALA A 204 -5.97 -23.70 -16.64
CA ALA A 204 -4.75 -23.55 -15.88
C ALA A 204 -4.59 -24.64 -14.80
N LYS A 205 -3.35 -24.82 -14.35
CA LYS A 205 -3.00 -25.67 -13.21
C LYS A 205 -2.22 -24.87 -12.18
N ILE A 206 -2.49 -25.11 -10.90
CA ILE A 206 -1.66 -24.59 -9.80
C ILE A 206 -1.06 -25.79 -9.06
N TYR A 207 0.26 -25.92 -9.05
CA TYR A 207 0.94 -27.07 -8.43
C TYR A 207 1.08 -26.94 -6.93
N TYR A 208 1.20 -25.72 -6.42
CA TYR A 208 1.14 -25.46 -4.99
C TYR A 208 0.71 -24.02 -4.74
N TYR A 209 0.16 -23.77 -3.55
CA TYR A 209 -0.21 -22.44 -3.08
C TYR A 209 0.19 -22.31 -1.61
N ASN A 210 1.25 -21.53 -1.35
CA ASN A 210 1.78 -21.31 -0.02
C ASN A 210 1.60 -19.85 0.38
N VAL A 211 1.20 -19.64 1.63
CA VAL A 211 1.06 -18.30 2.22
C VAL A 211 1.81 -18.25 3.54
N TYR A 212 2.46 -17.12 3.75
CA TYR A 212 3.31 -16.85 4.90
C TYR A 212 2.90 -15.52 5.52
N ASN A 213 2.95 -15.45 6.84
CA ASN A 213 3.12 -14.17 7.52
C ASN A 213 4.52 -13.65 7.20
N LEU A 214 4.61 -12.36 6.91
CA LEU A 214 5.88 -11.69 6.62
C LEU A 214 6.14 -10.63 7.67
N ASP A 215 7.34 -10.66 8.24
CA ASP A 215 7.85 -9.63 9.13
C ASP A 215 9.19 -9.08 8.60
N MET A 216 9.53 -7.86 9.00
CA MET A 216 10.81 -7.23 8.72
C MET A 216 11.50 -6.91 10.04
N PRO A 217 12.37 -7.81 10.55
CA PRO A 217 13.12 -7.56 11.77
C PRO A 217 13.87 -6.23 11.71
N GLY A 218 13.73 -5.41 12.75
CA GLY A 218 14.37 -4.08 12.82
C GLY A 218 13.60 -2.95 12.10
N ALA A 219 12.45 -3.23 11.48
CA ALA A 219 11.58 -2.17 10.99
C ALA A 219 10.92 -1.41 12.16
N GLU A 220 11.03 -0.08 12.20
CA GLU A 220 10.35 0.76 13.19
C GLU A 220 8.84 0.49 13.21
N PRO A 221 8.11 0.59 14.33
CA PRO A 221 6.68 0.33 14.39
C PRO A 221 5.87 1.17 13.38
N GLU A 222 4.81 0.62 12.79
CA GLU A 222 3.93 1.40 11.91
C GLU A 222 3.10 2.39 12.74
N VAL A 223 3.42 3.69 12.65
CA VAL A 223 2.67 4.73 13.35
C VAL A 223 1.37 5.03 12.58
N ASN A 224 0.23 4.62 13.14
CA ASN A 224 -1.08 4.97 12.58
C ASN A 224 -1.52 6.36 13.04
N LEU A 225 -1.03 7.40 12.35
CA LEU A 225 -1.33 8.80 12.66
C LEU A 225 -2.84 9.10 12.70
N LYS A 226 -3.64 8.47 11.82
CA LYS A 226 -5.10 8.67 11.82
C LYS A 226 -5.76 8.14 13.08
N SER A 227 -5.42 6.90 13.47
CA SER A 227 -5.92 6.31 14.72
C SER A 227 -5.51 7.14 15.93
N LEU A 228 -4.27 7.64 15.93
CA LEU A 228 -3.76 8.45 17.03
C LEU A 228 -4.50 9.80 17.12
N SER A 229 -4.73 10.48 15.98
CA SER A 229 -5.52 11.72 15.94
C SER A 229 -6.94 11.50 16.45
N SER A 230 -7.61 10.42 16.03
CA SER A 230 -8.97 10.11 16.51
C SER A 230 -9.01 9.78 18.00
N GLN A 231 -8.00 9.10 18.55
CA GLN A 231 -7.88 8.85 19.99
C GLN A 231 -7.64 10.15 20.77
N ILE A 232 -6.79 11.04 20.26
CA ILE A 232 -6.55 12.36 20.86
C ILE A 232 -7.85 13.18 20.90
N GLU A 233 -8.62 13.15 19.81
CA GLU A 233 -9.90 13.87 19.75
C GLU A 233 -10.94 13.29 20.71
N ALA A 234 -11.07 11.96 20.79
CA ALA A 234 -11.95 11.30 21.74
C ALA A 234 -11.58 11.61 23.20
N LEU A 235 -10.29 11.56 23.54
CA LEU A 235 -9.79 11.89 24.87
C LEU A 235 -10.01 13.37 25.23
N LYS A 236 -9.90 14.28 24.25
CA LYS A 236 -10.22 15.70 24.46
C LYS A 236 -11.70 15.88 24.82
N LEU A 237 -12.60 15.24 24.07
CA LEU A 237 -14.04 15.29 24.34
C LEU A 237 -14.40 14.71 25.71
N GLU A 238 -13.79 13.58 26.09
CA GLU A 238 -14.00 12.96 27.40
C GLU A 238 -13.51 13.87 28.54
N ASN A 239 -12.32 14.45 28.39
CA ASN A 239 -11.77 15.38 29.39
C ASN A 239 -12.66 16.62 29.56
N ASP A 240 -13.15 17.21 28.46
CA ASP A 240 -14.07 18.35 28.49
C ASP A 240 -15.40 18.02 29.20
N SER A 241 -15.89 16.79 29.00
CA SER A 241 -17.09 16.29 29.68
C SER A 241 -16.86 16.13 31.19
N LEU A 242 -15.77 15.46 31.58
CA LEU A 242 -15.40 15.26 32.99
C LEU A 242 -15.17 16.59 33.72
N ARG A 243 -14.56 17.57 33.06
CA ARG A 243 -14.41 18.93 33.60
C ARG A 243 -15.74 19.60 33.84
N THR A 244 -16.68 19.46 32.91
CA THR A 244 -18.03 20.02 33.07
C THR A 244 -18.70 19.42 34.30
N VAL A 245 -18.60 18.09 34.47
CA VAL A 245 -19.15 17.39 35.64
C VAL A 245 -18.50 17.90 36.94
N ALA A 246 -17.17 18.06 36.96
CA ALA A 246 -16.45 18.58 38.12
C ALA A 246 -16.89 20.01 38.48
N LEU A 247 -17.04 20.90 37.49
CA LEU A 247 -17.50 22.27 37.72
C LEU A 247 -18.94 22.31 38.25
N THR A 248 -19.84 21.50 37.68
CA THR A 248 -21.23 21.40 38.17
C THR A 248 -21.29 20.85 39.59
N ALA A 249 -20.41 19.91 39.96
CA ALA A 249 -20.34 19.40 41.33
C ALA A 249 -19.85 20.44 42.35
N VAL A 250 -19.00 21.38 41.94
CA VAL A 250 -18.43 22.43 42.81
C VAL A 250 -19.36 23.64 42.95
N TYR A 251 -19.96 24.11 41.85
CA TYR A 251 -20.73 25.36 41.83
C TYR A 251 -22.26 25.13 41.84
N GLY A 252 -22.72 23.89 41.69
CA GLY A 252 -24.14 23.57 41.58
C GLY A 252 -24.75 24.01 40.24
N ASP A 253 -25.93 23.47 39.92
CA ASP A 253 -26.56 23.67 38.60
C ASP A 253 -27.18 25.07 38.42
N SER A 254 -27.25 25.88 39.49
CA SER A 254 -27.75 27.26 39.49
C SER A 254 -26.73 28.30 39.03
N ASP A 255 -25.42 28.01 39.11
CA ASP A 255 -24.34 28.94 38.76
C ASP A 255 -23.79 28.72 37.34
N LYS A 256 -24.70 28.51 36.36
CA LYS A 256 -24.34 28.27 34.95
C LYS A 256 -23.47 29.38 34.34
N THR A 257 -23.61 30.61 34.81
CA THR A 257 -22.79 31.76 34.38
C THR A 257 -21.34 31.62 34.82
N ALA A 258 -21.09 31.16 36.05
CA ALA A 258 -19.73 30.93 36.56
C ALA A 258 -19.06 29.75 35.84
N ILE A 259 -19.78 28.65 35.64
CA ILE A 259 -19.29 27.48 34.88
C ILE A 259 -18.93 27.88 33.45
N SER A 260 -19.76 28.72 32.80
CA SER A 260 -19.50 29.20 31.44
C SER A 260 -18.29 30.13 31.36
N ALA A 261 -18.13 31.04 32.34
CA ALA A 261 -16.99 31.94 32.43
C ALA A 261 -15.68 31.17 32.65
N ILE A 262 -15.67 30.17 33.53
CA ILE A 262 -14.49 29.31 33.77
C ILE A 262 -14.07 28.58 32.50
N LYS A 263 -15.02 27.98 31.75
CA LYS A 263 -14.74 27.33 30.46
C LYS A 263 -14.12 28.29 29.44
N ILE A 264 -14.61 29.53 29.35
CA ILE A 264 -14.07 30.55 28.44
C ILE A 264 -12.63 30.91 28.84
N LEU A 265 -12.39 31.14 30.13
CA LEU A 265 -11.06 31.48 30.66
C LEU A 265 -10.06 30.33 30.46
N GLU A 266 -10.46 29.09 30.70
CA GLU A 266 -9.63 27.91 30.44
C GLU A 266 -9.25 27.81 28.95
N LYS A 267 -10.22 28.03 28.05
CA LYS A 267 -9.97 28.02 26.61
C LYS A 267 -8.99 29.13 26.20
N GLN A 268 -9.14 30.32 26.76
CA GLN A 268 -8.20 31.43 26.53
C GLN A 268 -6.79 31.09 27.05
N LEU A 269 -6.69 30.51 28.25
CA LEU A 269 -5.41 30.09 28.84
C LEU A 269 -4.73 29.01 27.99
N GLN A 270 -5.50 28.07 27.44
CA GLN A 270 -4.98 27.05 26.54
C GLN A 270 -4.44 27.65 25.25
N LEU A 271 -5.17 28.58 24.62
CA LEU A 271 -4.71 29.27 23.41
C LEU A 271 -3.39 30.02 23.66
N VAL A 272 -3.30 30.74 24.79
CA VAL A 272 -2.08 31.45 25.19
C VAL A 272 -0.91 30.49 25.40
N ASN A 273 -1.15 29.33 26.03
CA ASN A 273 -0.10 28.33 26.22
C ASN A 273 0.36 27.68 24.91
N GLU A 274 -0.56 27.42 23.98
CA GLU A 274 -0.23 26.91 22.64
C GLU A 274 0.58 27.93 21.83
N GLU A 275 0.22 29.21 21.91
CA GLU A 275 0.95 30.31 21.28
C GLU A 275 2.35 30.47 21.88
N ASN A 276 2.48 30.43 23.21
CA ASN A 276 3.76 30.46 23.91
C ASN A 276 4.66 29.27 23.53
N SER A 277 4.09 28.07 23.36
CA SER A 277 4.84 26.91 22.90
C SER A 277 5.34 27.08 21.46
N LYS A 278 4.50 27.60 20.56
CA LYS A 278 4.90 27.93 19.18
C LYS A 278 6.01 28.98 19.15
N LEU A 279 5.90 30.03 19.96
CA LEU A 279 6.91 31.08 20.09
C LEU A 279 8.22 30.51 20.63
N LYS A 280 8.18 29.67 21.66
CA LYS A 280 9.36 29.03 22.23
C LYS A 280 10.08 28.13 21.21
N ASN A 281 9.33 27.32 20.47
CA ASN A 281 9.87 26.47 19.40
C ASN A 281 10.47 27.32 18.27
N ALA A 282 9.82 28.43 17.89
CA ALA A 282 10.35 29.36 16.89
C ALA A 282 11.66 30.02 17.37
N LEU A 283 11.73 30.39 18.65
CA LEU A 283 12.92 30.98 19.27
C LEU A 283 14.09 29.98 19.34
N GLU A 284 13.82 28.73 19.72
CA GLU A 284 14.81 27.65 19.73
C GLU A 284 15.35 27.37 18.32
N ASN A 285 14.45 27.30 17.31
CA ASN A 285 14.85 27.18 15.91
C ASN A 285 15.67 28.38 15.41
N SER A 286 15.32 29.60 15.83
CA SER A 286 16.09 30.82 15.52
C SER A 286 17.47 30.82 16.16
N SER A 287 17.59 30.41 17.43
CA SER A 287 18.88 30.30 18.13
C SER A 287 19.78 29.21 17.54
N THR A 288 19.18 28.17 16.96
CA THR A 288 19.90 27.13 16.22
C THR A 288 20.43 27.67 14.88
N ILE A 289 19.69 28.58 14.23
CA ILE A 289 20.13 29.29 13.02
C ILE A 289 21.28 30.28 13.34
N ASP A 290 21.24 30.96 14.49
CA ASP A 290 22.35 31.81 14.95
C ASP A 290 23.63 31.00 15.24
N SER A 291 23.50 29.73 15.62
CA SER A 291 24.65 28.80 15.80
C SER A 291 25.15 28.16 14.49
N LEU A 292 24.39 28.27 13.39
CA LEU A 292 24.70 27.72 12.07
C LEU A 292 24.68 28.83 11.01
N ASN A 293 25.61 29.79 11.07
CA ASN A 293 26.36 30.28 9.89
C ASN A 293 27.25 31.49 10.23
N PHE A 294 28.57 31.28 10.26
CA PHE A 294 29.48 32.25 9.64
C PHE A 294 30.06 31.63 8.37
N LYS A 295 29.31 31.72 7.27
CA LYS A 295 29.81 31.66 5.87
C LYS A 295 28.69 31.92 4.86
N LYS A 296 28.18 33.15 4.81
CA LYS A 296 27.67 33.84 3.59
C LYS A 296 27.09 35.23 3.92
N PRO A 297 27.82 36.32 3.67
CA PRO A 297 27.40 37.70 4.00
C PRO A 297 26.10 38.16 3.31
N ASN A 298 25.75 37.59 2.15
CA ASN A 298 24.69 38.15 1.31
C ASN A 298 23.26 37.89 1.82
N GLN A 299 23.02 36.81 2.59
CA GLN A 299 21.69 36.53 3.14
C GLN A 299 21.35 37.39 4.36
N PHE A 300 22.35 37.85 5.13
CA PHE A 300 22.12 38.70 6.30
C PHE A 300 21.65 40.11 5.92
N ILE A 301 22.17 40.64 4.81
CA ILE A 301 21.76 41.95 4.28
C ILE A 301 20.29 41.92 3.86
N GLU A 302 19.88 40.86 3.17
CA GLU A 302 18.51 40.67 2.68
C GLU A 302 17.51 40.48 3.84
N LEU A 303 17.86 39.64 4.83
CA LEU A 303 17.03 39.43 6.02
C LEU A 303 16.92 40.70 6.88
N SER A 304 18.01 41.46 7.04
CA SER A 304 18.01 42.72 7.78
C SER A 304 17.15 43.80 7.12
N GLY A 305 17.08 43.78 5.78
CA GLY A 305 16.19 44.63 4.99
C GLY A 305 14.72 44.29 5.22
N GLN A 306 14.39 42.99 5.17
CA GLN A 306 13.02 42.51 5.40
C GLN A 306 12.54 42.73 6.85
N LEU A 307 13.44 42.58 7.83
CA LEU A 307 13.10 42.83 9.23
C LEU A 307 12.83 44.32 9.50
N LYS A 308 13.58 45.21 8.84
CA LYS A 308 13.32 46.65 8.88
C LYS A 308 12.00 47.00 8.23
N SER A 309 11.66 46.43 7.07
CA SER A 309 10.38 46.72 6.40
C SER A 309 9.18 46.25 7.23
N LEU A 310 9.25 45.07 7.83
CA LEU A 310 8.21 44.52 8.71
C LEU A 310 8.00 45.37 9.98
N LYS A 311 9.09 45.88 10.56
CA LYS A 311 9.02 46.77 11.73
C LYS A 311 8.33 48.09 11.38
N THR A 312 8.67 48.68 10.22
CA THR A 312 8.03 49.91 9.73
C THR A 312 6.55 49.69 9.42
N GLU A 313 6.18 48.54 8.86
CA GLU A 313 4.77 48.18 8.58
C GLU A 313 3.95 48.02 9.87
N ARG A 314 4.50 47.33 10.88
CA ARG A 314 3.90 47.24 12.22
C ARG A 314 3.69 48.61 12.86
N ASP A 315 4.70 49.46 12.81
CA ASP A 315 4.66 50.78 13.44
C ASP A 315 3.70 51.74 12.70
N SER A 316 3.34 51.44 11.44
CA SER A 316 2.33 52.18 10.66
C SER A 316 0.89 51.72 10.88
N LEU A 317 0.70 50.56 11.52
CA LEU A 317 -0.61 50.00 11.89
C LEU A 317 -1.00 50.30 13.35
N SER A 318 -0.16 51.04 14.08
CA SER A 318 -0.37 51.53 15.45
C SER A 318 -0.76 53.00 15.43
#